data_AF-A0ABD7QM24-F1
#
_entry.id   AF-A0ABD7QM24-F1
#
_cell.length_a   1.000
_cell.length_b   1.000
_cell.length_c   1.000
_cell.angle_alpha   90.00
_cell.angle_beta   90.00
_cell.angle_gamma   90.00
#
_symmetry.space_group_name_H-M   'P 1'
#
loop_
_entity.id
_entity.type
_entity.pdbx_description
1 polymer ?
#
loop_
_entity_poly.entity_id
_entity_poly.type
_entity_poly.pdbx_seq_one_letter_code
_entity_poly.pdbx_strand_id
1 'polypeptide(L)' 'MTARKIILDCDPGHDDAIAIMLAAKHPAIELLGISIVAGNQTLDKTLINGLNVCQTLNIDAPVHAGMPQPIMRK' A
#
# COMPACT_ATOMS: atom_id res chain seq x y z
N MET A 1 3.94 -14.50 20.83
CA MET A 1 4.75 -13.43 20.22
C MET A 1 3.79 -12.31 19.81
N THR A 2 4.15 -11.05 20.03
CA THR A 2 3.34 -9.90 19.61
C THR A 2 3.51 -9.67 18.10
N ALA A 3 2.41 -9.48 17.37
CA ALA A 3 2.46 -9.12 15.96
C ALA A 3 3.19 -7.77 15.78
N ARG A 4 3.96 -7.64 14.71
CA ARG A 4 4.67 -6.41 14.37
C ARG A 4 3.69 -5.43 13.72
N LYS A 5 3.46 -4.31 14.39
CA LYS A 5 2.65 -3.21 13.86
C LYS A 5 3.41 -2.47 12.77
N ILE A 6 2.78 -2.25 11.62
CA ILE A 6 3.39 -1.53 10.50
C ILE A 6 2.39 -0.58 9.82
N ILE A 7 2.92 0.45 9.18
CA ILE A 7 2.28 1.19 8.09
C ILE A 7 3.05 0.82 6.82
N LEU A 8 2.35 0.47 5.76
CA LEU A 8 2.97 0.13 4.47
C LEU A 8 2.87 1.33 3.51
N ASP A 9 4.00 1.94 3.21
CA ASP A 9 4.09 3.01 2.20
C ASP A 9 4.56 2.39 0.87
N CYS A 10 3.80 2.58 -0.21
CA CYS A 10 4.08 1.93 -1.51
C CYS A 10 3.46 2.69 -2.70
N ASP A 11 3.88 2.33 -3.92
CA ASP A 11 3.35 2.85 -5.20
C ASP A 11 2.76 1.73 -6.07
N PRO A 12 1.57 1.17 -5.73
CA PRO A 12 1.22 -0.19 -6.13
C PRO A 12 1.43 -0.58 -7.59
N GLY A 13 2.52 -1.32 -7.80
CA GLY A 13 2.79 -2.19 -8.94
C GLY A 13 2.46 -3.66 -8.63
N HIS A 14 2.96 -4.58 -9.46
CA HIS A 14 2.69 -6.00 -9.29
C HIS A 14 3.32 -6.56 -8.01
N ASP A 15 4.53 -6.13 -7.67
CA ASP A 15 5.26 -6.54 -6.48
C ASP A 15 4.66 -5.98 -5.19
N ASP A 16 4.23 -4.72 -5.20
CA ASP A 16 3.51 -4.12 -4.06
C ASP A 16 2.18 -4.82 -3.78
N ALA A 17 1.46 -5.27 -4.81
CA ALA A 17 0.22 -6.03 -4.61
C ALA A 17 0.48 -7.32 -3.82
N ILE A 18 1.59 -7.99 -4.08
CA ILE A 18 2.03 -9.16 -3.32
C ILE A 18 2.46 -8.77 -1.91
N ALA A 19 3.15 -7.63 -1.73
CA ALA A 19 3.56 -7.13 -0.42
C ALA A 19 2.35 -6.75 0.46
N ILE A 20 1.35 -6.07 -0.11
CA ILE A 20 0.07 -5.74 0.55
C ILE A 20 -0.64 -7.02 0.98
N MET A 21 -0.75 -8.01 0.08
CA MET A 21 -1.36 -9.31 0.39
C MET A 21 -0.66 -10.00 1.56
N LEU A 22 0.68 -10.09 1.51
CA LEU A 22 1.47 -10.74 2.55
C LEU A 22 1.33 -10.00 3.89
N ALA A 23 1.46 -8.68 3.88
CA ALA A 23 1.34 -7.84 5.07
C ALA A 23 -0.04 -7.97 5.72
N ALA A 24 -1.11 -8.01 4.93
CA ALA A 24 -2.48 -8.09 5.42
C ALA A 24 -2.89 -9.48 5.94
N LYS A 25 -2.24 -10.56 5.47
CA LYS A 25 -2.65 -11.94 5.80
C LYS A 25 -1.66 -12.68 6.71
N HIS A 26 -0.44 -12.18 6.91
CA HIS A 26 0.56 -12.86 7.73
C HIS A 26 0.31 -12.64 9.24
N PRO A 27 0.21 -13.71 10.07
CA PRO A 27 -0.19 -13.60 11.48
C PRO A 27 0.83 -12.87 12.37
N ALA A 28 2.06 -12.72 11.91
CA ALA A 28 3.09 -11.95 12.61
C ALA A 28 3.05 -10.44 12.31
N ILE A 29 2.11 -9.96 11.50
CA ILE A 29 1.98 -8.56 11.10
C ILE A 29 0.60 -8.03 11.49
N GLU A 30 0.58 -6.84 12.07
CA GLU A 30 -0.63 -6.03 12.29
C GLU A 30 -0.53 -4.81 11.38
N LEU A 31 -1.21 -4.86 10.23
CA LEU A 31 -1.22 -3.78 9.25
C LEU A 31 -2.15 -2.66 9.72
N LEU A 32 -1.58 -1.53 10.12
CA LEU A 32 -2.34 -0.38 10.64
C LEU A 32 -2.94 0.50 9.55
N GLY A 33 -2.35 0.47 8.35
CA GLY A 33 -2.78 1.29 7.22
C GLY A 33 -1.78 1.22 6.07
N ILE A 34 -2.22 1.72 4.92
CA ILE A 34 -1.45 1.79 3.68
C ILE A 34 -1.40 3.25 3.23
N SER A 35 -0.21 3.79 3.01
CA SER A 35 -0.02 5.08 2.33
C SER A 35 0.44 4.85 0.89
N ILE A 36 -0.16 5.59 -0.03
CA ILE A 36 0.09 5.42 -1.47
C ILE A 36 0.80 6.65 -2.02
N VAL A 37 1.92 6.46 -2.70
CA VAL A 37 2.64 7.54 -3.38
C VAL A 37 2.68 7.34 -4.89
N ALA A 38 3.02 8.39 -5.62
CA ALA A 38 3.40 8.26 -7.03
C ALA A 38 4.83 7.69 -7.16
N GLY A 39 5.03 6.84 -8.16
CA GLY A 39 6.33 6.20 -8.42
C GLY A 39 6.36 5.59 -9.81
N ASN A 40 6.03 4.31 -9.93
CA ASN A 40 5.94 3.59 -11.21
C ASN A 40 4.86 4.14 -12.18
N GLN A 41 3.84 4.80 -11.64
CA GLN A 41 2.73 5.46 -12.33
C GLN A 41 2.30 6.72 -11.56
N THR A 42 1.35 7.47 -12.14
CA THR A 42 0.72 8.62 -11.49
C THR A 42 -0.03 8.17 -10.23
N LEU A 43 -0.15 9.08 -9.24
CA LEU A 43 -0.85 8.80 -7.98
C LEU A 43 -2.27 8.27 -8.20
N ASP A 44 -3.00 8.84 -9.16
CA ASP A 44 -4.37 8.38 -9.46
C ASP A 44 -4.41 6.89 -9.81
N LYS A 45 -3.43 6.41 -10.57
CA LYS A 45 -3.34 5.00 -10.95
C LYS A 45 -2.85 4.13 -9.80
N THR A 46 -1.81 4.53 -9.08
CA THR A 46 -1.28 3.74 -7.95
C THR A 46 -2.29 3.65 -6.81
N LEU A 47 -3.07 4.71 -6.57
CA LEU A 47 -4.17 4.73 -5.61
C LEU A 47 -5.28 3.76 -6.02
N ILE A 48 -5.73 3.81 -7.28
CA ILE A 48 -6.73 2.87 -7.80
C ILE A 48 -6.21 1.42 -7.71
N ASN A 49 -4.94 1.18 -8.03
CA ASN A 49 -4.33 -0.15 -7.90
C ASN A 49 -4.36 -0.64 -6.45
N GLY A 50 -3.92 0.19 -5.49
CA GLY A 50 -3.95 -0.16 -4.06
C GLY A 50 -5.36 -0.44 -3.55
N LEU A 51 -6.33 0.40 -3.94
CA LEU A 51 -7.74 0.19 -3.60
C LEU A 51 -8.29 -1.11 -4.21
N ASN A 52 -7.99 -1.40 -5.48
CA ASN A 52 -8.41 -2.63 -6.14
C ASN A 52 -7.83 -3.87 -5.47
N VAL A 53 -6.56 -3.85 -5.06
CA VAL A 53 -5.93 -4.95 -4.31
C VAL A 53 -6.64 -5.14 -2.97
N CYS A 54 -6.88 -4.06 -2.22
CA CYS A 54 -7.55 -4.14 -0.93
C CYS A 54 -8.98 -4.67 -1.06
N GLN A 55 -9.75 -4.17 -2.05
CA GLN A 55 -11.11 -4.62 -2.33
C GLN A 55 -11.13 -6.10 -2.76
N THR A 56 -10.23 -6.51 -3.65
CA THR A 56 -10.19 -7.90 -4.16
C THR A 56 -9.86 -8.91 -3.06
N LEU A 57 -8.99 -8.53 -2.12
CA LEU A 57 -8.50 -9.41 -1.05
C LEU A 57 -9.25 -9.25 0.27
N ASN A 58 -10.29 -8.40 0.31
CA ASN A 58 -11.03 -8.03 1.51
C ASN A 58 -10.06 -7.60 2.65
N ILE A 59 -9.28 -6.56 2.38
CA ILE A 59 -8.35 -5.95 3.33
C ILE A 59 -9.00 -4.67 3.87
N ASP A 60 -9.25 -4.64 5.18
CA ASP A 60 -9.94 -3.52 5.86
C ASP A 60 -8.98 -2.42 6.37
N ALA A 61 -7.69 -2.50 6.03
CA ALA A 61 -6.72 -1.49 6.43
C ALA A 61 -7.01 -0.15 5.72
N PRO A 62 -6.96 1.00 6.43
CA PRO A 62 -7.24 2.29 5.82
C PRO A 62 -6.16 2.67 4.80
N VAL A 63 -6.59 3.11 3.61
CA VAL A 63 -5.72 3.54 2.52
C VAL A 63 -5.75 5.06 2.40
N HIS A 64 -4.58 5.70 2.38
CA HIS A 64 -4.46 7.15 2.27
C HIS A 64 -3.58 7.54 1.06
N ALA A 65 -4.06 8.50 0.27
CA ALA A 65 -3.28 9.07 -0.82
C ALA A 65 -2.21 10.02 -0.28
N GLY A 66 -0.99 9.86 -0.78
CA GLY A 66 0.19 10.64 -0.42
C GLY A 66 0.62 11.60 -1.52
N MET A 67 1.94 11.73 -1.72
CA MET A 67 2.52 12.72 -2.62
C MET A 67 2.35 12.33 -4.10
N PRO A 68 1.83 13.23 -4.97
CA PRO A 68 1.64 12.94 -6.38
C PRO A 68 2.92 13.08 -7.22
N GLN A 69 3.97 13.66 -6.65
CA GLN A 69 5.24 13.91 -7.32
C GLN A 69 6.40 13.84 -6.31
N PRO A 70 7.63 13.54 -6.77
CA PRO A 70 8.83 13.66 -5.95
C PRO A 70 9.02 15.10 -5.46
N ILE A 71 9.63 15.27 -4.28
CA ILE A 71 9.94 16.59 -3.71
C ILE A 71 10.85 17.39 -4.65
N MET A 72 11.79 16.71 -5.33
CA MET A 72 12.67 17.30 -6.33
C MET A 72 13.08 16.22 -7.34
N ARG A 73 13.07 16.57 -8.63
CA ARG A 73 13.59 15.72 -9.69
C ARG A 73 14.11 16.62 -10.82
N LYS A 74 15.36 16.41 -11.23
CA LYS A 74 15.98 17.14 -12.35
C LYS A 74 15.40 16.71 -13.68
#